data_AF-A0AAD7CMI1-F1
#
_entry.id   AF-A0AAD7CMI1-F1
#
_cell.length_a   1.000
_cell.length_b   1.000
_cell.length_c   1.000
_cell.angle_alpha   90.00
_cell.angle_beta   90.00
_cell.angle_gamma   90.00
#
_symmetry.space_group_name_H-M   'P 1'
#
loop_
_entity.id
_entity.type
_entity.pdbx_description
1 polymer ?
#
loop_
_entity_poly.entity_id
_entity_poly.type
_entity_poly.pdbx_seq_one_letter_code
_entity_poly.pdbx_strand_id
1 'polypeptide(L)'
;FPEPELLKTLFDIFFDQINSLVYVVHIPTLRSTVAAGLHLRDQKCGTVVLTACALGTKFSEDPRVFLEGTNSEHCAGWRWCQQVRPVPTSFLVAPSLYDLQLICVSGSSSEECWTLVGLGVRMAYDVGAHRRIRSHRGEI
;
A
#
# COMPACT_ATOMS: atom_id res chain seq x y z
N PHE A 1 1.50 14.02 -3.89
CA PHE A 1 0.31 13.36 -3.30
C PHE A 1 -0.96 13.94 -3.90
N PRO A 2 -2.11 13.25 -3.86
CA PRO A 2 -3.42 13.84 -4.19
C PRO A 2 -3.74 15.05 -3.30
N GLU A 3 -4.67 15.90 -3.74
CA GLU A 3 -5.28 16.91 -2.86
C GLU A 3 -5.94 16.24 -1.64
N PRO A 4 -6.00 16.89 -0.47
CA PRO A 4 -6.49 16.27 0.78
C PRO A 4 -7.88 15.63 0.67
N GLU A 5 -8.82 16.31 0.00
CA GLU A 5 -10.17 15.79 -0.21
C GLU A 5 -10.17 14.53 -1.10
N LEU A 6 -9.41 14.57 -2.21
CA LEU A 6 -9.27 13.42 -3.10
C LEU A 6 -8.56 12.26 -2.41
N LEU A 7 -7.53 12.55 -1.60
CA LEU A 7 -6.81 11.54 -0.83
C LEU A 7 -7.77 10.80 0.10
N LYS A 8 -8.61 11.52 0.83
CA LYS A 8 -9.58 10.93 1.76
C LYS A 8 -10.57 10.01 1.02
N THR A 9 -11.14 10.48 -0.09
CA THR A 9 -12.07 9.67 -0.90
C THR A 9 -11.40 8.41 -1.42
N LEU A 10 -10.20 8.52 -2.00
CA LEU A 10 -9.46 7.35 -2.51
C LEU A 10 -9.08 6.38 -1.40
N PHE A 11 -8.77 6.87 -0.20
CA PHE A 11 -8.51 6.04 0.97
C PHE A 11 -9.74 5.25 1.41
N ASP A 12 -10.90 5.92 1.49
CA ASP A 12 -12.14 5.26 1.87
C ASP A 12 -12.50 4.15 0.87
N ILE A 13 -12.35 4.42 -0.43
CA ILE A 13 -12.51 3.43 -1.50
C ILE A 13 -11.51 2.28 -1.36
N PHE A 14 -10.23 2.57 -1.14
CA PHE A 14 -9.19 1.55 -0.94
C PHE A 14 -9.51 0.65 0.25
N PHE A 15 -9.95 1.22 1.38
CA PHE A 15 -10.25 0.45 2.58
C PHE A 15 -11.47 -0.46 2.38
N ASP A 16 -12.48 0.03 1.67
CA ASP A 16 -13.72 -0.71 1.40
C ASP A 16 -13.52 -1.83 0.38
N GLN A 17 -12.88 -1.52 -0.75
CA GLN A 17 -12.80 -2.43 -1.91
C GLN A 17 -11.57 -3.36 -1.90
N ILE A 18 -10.47 -2.97 -1.25
CA ILE A 18 -9.19 -3.65 -1.39
C ILE A 18 -8.66 -4.14 -0.05
N ASN A 19 -8.59 -3.28 0.96
CA ASN A 19 -8.06 -3.68 2.27
C ASN A 19 -8.91 -4.79 2.93
N SER A 20 -10.20 -4.86 2.60
CA SER A 20 -11.12 -5.95 2.97
C SER A 20 -10.75 -7.31 2.37
N LEU A 21 -9.94 -7.35 1.32
CA LEU A 21 -9.46 -8.58 0.67
C LEU A 21 -8.07 -8.98 1.15
N VAL A 22 -7.16 -8.00 1.29
CA VAL A 22 -5.74 -8.26 1.59
C VAL A 22 -5.41 -8.16 3.09
N TYR A 23 -6.18 -7.42 3.90
CA TYR A 23 -5.95 -7.22 5.35
C TYR A 23 -4.54 -6.79 5.74
N VAL A 24 -3.86 -6.06 4.85
CA VAL A 24 -2.43 -5.72 4.99
C VAL A 24 -2.22 -4.50 5.89
N VAL A 25 -3.21 -3.60 5.97
CA VAL A 25 -3.06 -2.33 6.66
C VAL A 25 -4.09 -2.18 7.77
N HIS A 26 -3.59 -1.78 8.95
CA HIS A 26 -4.45 -1.38 10.06
C HIS A 26 -5.00 0.04 9.81
N ILE A 27 -6.29 0.13 9.46
CA ILE A 27 -6.98 1.35 9.02
C ILE A 27 -6.78 2.52 10.01
N PRO A 28 -7.01 2.35 11.34
CA PRO A 28 -6.85 3.46 12.28
C PRO A 28 -5.43 4.01 12.32
N THR A 29 -4.43 3.12 12.25
CA THR A 29 -3.02 3.52 12.26
C THR A 29 -2.68 4.31 11.01
N LEU A 30 -3.03 3.81 9.82
CA LEU A 30 -2.70 4.50 8.58
C LEU A 30 -3.40 5.86 8.46
N ARG A 31 -4.66 5.97 8.92
CA ARG A 31 -5.34 7.28 8.98
C ARG A 31 -4.63 8.24 9.93
N SER A 32 -4.20 7.77 11.09
CA SER A 32 -3.46 8.58 12.04
C SER A 32 -2.10 9.04 11.49
N THR A 33 -1.37 8.18 10.77
CA THR A 33 -0.08 8.58 10.17
C THR A 33 -0.25 9.61 9.06
N VAL A 34 -1.33 9.51 8.28
CA VAL A 34 -1.67 10.53 7.28
C VAL A 34 -2.06 11.85 7.94
N ALA A 35 -2.91 11.83 8.96
CA ALA A 35 -3.33 13.02 9.71
C ALA A 35 -2.14 13.73 10.39
N ALA A 36 -1.16 12.97 10.88
CA ALA A 36 0.07 13.50 11.45
C ALA A 36 1.07 14.03 10.38
N GLY A 37 0.75 13.94 9.09
CA GLY A 37 1.64 14.35 7.99
C GLY A 37 2.86 13.45 7.82
N LEU A 38 2.88 12.25 8.43
CA LEU A 38 4.04 11.37 8.43
C LEU A 38 4.39 10.90 7.02
N HIS A 39 3.39 10.72 6.16
CA HIS A 39 3.53 10.38 4.75
C HIS A 39 4.34 11.41 3.93
N LEU A 40 4.51 12.64 4.41
CA LEU A 40 5.34 13.68 3.79
C LEU A 40 6.80 13.65 4.25
N ARG A 41 7.08 12.99 5.38
CA ARG A 41 8.40 12.97 6.04
C ARG A 41 9.07 11.61 5.97
N ASP A 42 8.29 10.54 6.05
CA ASP A 42 8.74 9.16 5.94
C ASP A 42 8.41 8.64 4.55
N GLN A 43 9.45 8.37 3.77
CA GLN A 43 9.33 7.87 2.41
C GLN A 43 8.57 6.53 2.35
N LYS A 44 8.79 5.62 3.31
CA LYS A 44 8.15 4.30 3.31
C LYS A 44 6.66 4.42 3.60
N CYS A 45 6.30 5.23 4.60
CA CYS A 45 4.91 5.57 4.86
C CYS A 45 4.26 6.25 3.65
N GLY A 46 4.95 7.21 3.03
CA GLY A 46 4.48 7.92 1.84
C GLY A 46 4.24 6.99 0.66
N THR A 47 5.10 5.99 0.48
CA THR A 47 4.99 5.01 -0.60
C THR A 47 3.74 4.16 -0.44
N VAL A 48 3.48 3.63 0.76
CA VAL A 48 2.24 2.87 1.06
C VAL A 48 0.99 3.72 0.81
N VAL A 49 1.01 4.99 1.24
CA VAL A 49 -0.11 5.92 1.03
C VAL A 49 -0.35 6.18 -0.46
N LEU A 50 0.71 6.41 -1.26
CA LEU A 50 0.58 6.61 -2.70
C LEU A 50 0.02 5.37 -3.41
N THR A 51 0.48 4.17 -3.02
CA THR A 51 -0.03 2.92 -3.60
C THR A 51 -1.49 2.70 -3.24
N ALA A 52 -1.88 2.94 -1.99
CA ALA A 52 -3.29 2.87 -1.58
C ALA A 52 -4.16 3.85 -2.39
N CYS A 53 -3.69 5.08 -2.61
CA CYS A 53 -4.39 6.05 -3.46
C CYS A 53 -4.52 5.56 -4.90
N ALA A 54 -3.41 5.11 -5.51
CA ALA A 54 -3.40 4.64 -6.90
C ALA A 54 -4.24 3.37 -7.13
N LEU A 55 -4.49 2.62 -6.08
CA LEU A 55 -5.39 1.48 -6.11
C LEU A 55 -6.87 1.87 -5.97
N GLY A 56 -7.16 2.83 -5.08
CA GLY A 56 -8.51 3.37 -4.92
C GLY A 56 -9.04 4.01 -6.20
N THR A 57 -8.17 4.48 -7.09
CA THR A 57 -8.59 5.14 -8.35
C THR A 57 -9.31 4.21 -9.30
N LYS A 58 -9.05 2.91 -9.22
CA LYS A 58 -9.70 1.90 -10.07
C LYS A 58 -11.22 1.84 -9.84
N PHE A 59 -11.67 2.27 -8.67
CA PHE A 59 -13.08 2.26 -8.27
C PHE A 59 -13.63 3.69 -8.04
N SER A 60 -12.89 4.70 -8.50
CA SER A 60 -13.26 6.11 -8.35
C SER A 60 -13.68 6.68 -9.71
N GLU A 61 -14.83 7.34 -9.75
CA GLU A 61 -15.32 8.06 -10.93
C GLU A 61 -14.83 9.52 -10.99
N ASP A 62 -14.08 9.98 -9.99
CA ASP A 62 -13.57 11.36 -9.94
C ASP A 62 -12.61 11.63 -11.13
N PRO A 63 -12.91 12.60 -12.01
CA PRO A 63 -12.10 12.87 -13.20
C PRO A 63 -10.67 13.30 -12.86
N ARG A 64 -10.41 13.77 -11.63
CA ARG A 64 -9.07 14.12 -11.18
C ARG A 64 -8.15 12.92 -11.14
N VAL A 65 -8.63 11.67 -11.12
CA VAL A 65 -7.76 10.48 -11.06
C VAL A 65 -7.01 10.18 -12.36
N PHE A 66 -7.51 10.70 -13.47
CA PHE A 66 -6.92 10.50 -14.79
C PHE A 66 -5.74 11.44 -15.04
N LEU A 67 -4.86 11.03 -15.94
CA LEU A 67 -3.76 11.88 -16.43
C LEU A 67 -4.34 12.88 -17.45
N GLU A 68 -3.82 14.11 -17.47
CA GLU A 68 -4.28 15.12 -18.43
C GLU A 68 -4.21 14.59 -19.88
N GLY A 69 -5.34 14.61 -20.58
CA GLY A 69 -5.45 14.17 -21.97
C GLY A 69 -5.75 12.69 -22.18
N THR A 70 -6.02 11.90 -21.14
CA THR A 70 -6.50 10.51 -21.27
C THR A 70 -7.71 10.26 -20.38
N ASN A 71 -8.72 9.57 -20.93
CA ASN A 71 -9.87 9.04 -20.18
C ASN A 71 -9.83 7.52 -20.08
N SER A 72 -8.67 6.91 -20.31
CA SER A 72 -8.54 5.45 -20.18
C SER A 72 -8.57 5.06 -18.71
N GLU A 73 -9.49 4.18 -18.33
CA GLU A 73 -9.57 3.56 -17.00
C GLU A 73 -8.25 2.90 -16.59
N HIS A 74 -7.50 2.36 -17.56
CA HIS A 74 -6.18 1.76 -17.33
C HIS A 74 -5.11 2.77 -16.90
N CYS A 75 -5.32 4.06 -17.16
CA CYS A 75 -4.40 5.13 -16.77
C CYS A 75 -4.80 5.79 -15.43
N ALA A 76 -5.94 5.43 -14.86
CA ALA A 76 -6.41 5.98 -13.59
C ALA A 76 -5.37 5.71 -12.49
N GLY A 77 -4.91 6.77 -11.83
CA GLY A 77 -3.93 6.67 -10.76
C GLY A 77 -2.48 6.44 -11.19
N TRP A 78 -2.20 6.34 -12.50
CA TRP A 78 -0.84 6.14 -13.05
C TRP A 78 0.17 7.14 -12.48
N ARG A 79 -0.25 8.41 -12.32
CA ARG A 79 0.59 9.48 -11.79
C ARG A 79 1.16 9.22 -10.40
N TRP A 80 0.47 8.42 -9.58
CA TRP A 80 0.92 8.03 -8.25
C TRP A 80 1.64 6.68 -8.28
N CYS A 81 1.20 5.73 -9.09
CA CYS A 81 1.91 4.46 -9.31
C CYS A 81 3.35 4.67 -9.77
N GLN A 82 3.61 5.57 -10.72
CA GLN A 82 4.96 5.82 -11.24
C GLN A 82 5.95 6.38 -10.19
N GLN A 83 5.45 6.91 -9.08
CA GLN A 83 6.29 7.41 -7.98
C GLN A 83 6.76 6.30 -7.04
N VAL A 84 6.13 5.12 -7.13
CA VAL A 84 6.33 4.00 -6.22
C VAL A 84 7.27 2.97 -6.85
N ARG A 85 8.27 2.52 -6.08
CA ARG A 85 9.10 1.36 -6.44
C ARG A 85 8.87 0.25 -5.41
N PRO A 86 8.06 -0.79 -5.73
CA PRO A 86 7.72 -1.83 -4.77
C PRO A 86 8.89 -2.79 -4.51
N VAL A 87 9.85 -2.90 -5.43
CA VAL A 87 11.03 -3.76 -5.25
C VAL A 87 12.13 -2.96 -4.53
N PRO A 88 12.65 -3.45 -3.38
CA PRO A 88 13.73 -2.79 -2.67
C PRO A 88 15.02 -2.79 -3.50
N THR A 89 15.82 -1.74 -3.33
CA THR A 89 17.11 -1.58 -4.04
C THR A 89 18.21 -2.47 -3.48
N SER A 90 18.04 -3.02 -2.28
CA SER A 90 18.98 -3.94 -1.63
C SER A 90 18.23 -4.98 -0.79
N PHE A 91 18.69 -6.23 -0.87
CA PHE A 91 18.21 -7.36 -0.07
C PHE A 91 19.11 -7.66 1.14
N LEU A 92 20.14 -6.85 1.38
CA LEU A 92 21.08 -7.03 2.48
C LEU A 92 20.56 -6.48 3.82
N VAL A 93 19.47 -5.71 3.78
CA VAL A 93 18.83 -5.11 4.96
C VAL A 93 17.50 -5.79 5.19
N ALA A 94 17.20 -6.10 6.46
CA ALA A 94 15.91 -6.67 6.82
C ALA A 94 14.76 -5.75 6.36
N PRO A 95 13.72 -6.30 5.71
CA PRO A 95 12.60 -5.51 5.22
C PRO A 95 11.78 -4.98 6.39
N SER A 96 11.27 -3.75 6.26
CA SER A 96 10.37 -3.17 7.25
C SER A 96 8.92 -3.61 7.01
N LEU A 97 8.06 -3.37 8.00
CA LEU A 97 6.62 -3.61 7.84
C LEU A 97 6.05 -2.86 6.63
N TYR A 98 6.49 -1.63 6.37
CA TYR A 98 6.03 -0.85 5.22
C TYR A 98 6.44 -1.47 3.88
N ASP A 99 7.60 -2.12 3.80
CA ASP A 99 8.07 -2.79 2.59
C ASP A 99 7.20 -4.03 2.28
N LEU A 100 6.83 -4.78 3.34
CA LEU A 100 5.86 -5.87 3.23
C LEU A 100 4.48 -5.38 2.81
N GLN A 101 4.00 -4.30 3.45
CA GLN A 101 2.69 -3.74 3.16
C GLN A 101 2.60 -3.26 1.72
N LEU A 102 3.63 -2.55 1.25
CA LEU A 102 3.74 -2.06 -0.11
C LEU A 102 3.62 -3.20 -1.13
N ILE A 103 4.33 -4.30 -0.92
CA ILE A 103 4.38 -5.40 -1.89
C ILE A 103 3.06 -6.17 -1.95
N CYS A 104 2.43 -6.42 -0.81
CA CYS A 104 1.11 -7.05 -0.80
C CYS A 104 0.08 -6.17 -1.50
N VAL A 105 0.11 -4.85 -1.25
CA VAL A 105 -0.81 -3.89 -1.86
C VAL A 105 -0.55 -3.75 -3.38
N SER A 106 0.71 -3.59 -3.81
CA SER A 106 1.07 -3.53 -5.24
C SER A 106 0.72 -4.82 -5.99
N GLY A 107 0.87 -5.98 -5.36
CA GLY A 107 0.50 -7.28 -5.92
C GLY A 107 -0.99 -7.36 -6.30
N SER A 108 -1.88 -6.72 -5.55
CA SER A 108 -3.33 -6.72 -5.86
C SER A 108 -3.70 -5.92 -7.14
N SER A 109 -2.79 -5.09 -7.66
CA SER A 109 -3.01 -4.25 -8.84
C SER A 109 -2.49 -4.84 -10.15
N SER A 110 -1.49 -5.72 -10.07
CA SER A 110 -0.70 -6.14 -11.24
C SER A 110 -1.32 -7.35 -11.93
N GLU A 111 -1.43 -7.30 -13.26
CA GLU A 111 -1.79 -8.48 -14.08
C GLU A 111 -0.74 -9.61 -13.95
N GLU A 112 0.50 -9.25 -13.56
CA GLU A 112 1.64 -10.16 -13.34
C GLU A 112 2.08 -10.11 -11.87
N CYS A 113 1.12 -10.27 -10.96
CA CYS A 113 1.32 -10.13 -9.51
C CYS A 113 2.20 -11.21 -8.87
N TRP A 114 2.39 -12.36 -9.52
CA TRP A 114 3.04 -13.53 -8.94
C TRP A 114 4.49 -13.27 -8.48
N THR A 115 5.25 -12.45 -9.21
CA THR A 115 6.63 -12.09 -8.84
C THR A 115 6.66 -11.26 -7.56
N LEU A 116 5.73 -10.31 -7.41
CA LEU A 116 5.61 -9.48 -6.21
C LEU A 116 5.14 -10.32 -5.01
N VAL A 117 4.21 -11.25 -5.22
CA VAL A 117 3.75 -12.16 -4.17
C VAL A 117 4.91 -13.05 -3.69
N GLY A 118 5.68 -13.65 -4.60
CA GLY A 118 6.85 -14.46 -4.25
C GLY A 118 7.90 -13.67 -3.47
N LEU A 119 8.12 -12.41 -3.84
CA LEU A 119 9.01 -11.51 -3.13
C LEU A 119 8.49 -11.20 -1.71
N GLY A 120 7.21 -10.88 -1.56
CA GLY A 120 6.57 -10.62 -0.27
C GLY A 120 6.68 -11.80 0.70
N VAL A 121 6.49 -13.02 0.21
CA VAL A 121 6.68 -14.24 1.01
C VAL A 121 8.12 -14.37 1.51
N ARG A 122 9.12 -14.10 0.66
CA ARG A 122 10.54 -14.13 1.07
C ARG A 122 10.82 -13.12 2.18
N MET A 123 10.34 -11.88 2.04
CA MET A 123 10.53 -10.86 3.07
C MET A 123 9.82 -11.19 4.38
N ALA A 124 8.63 -11.78 4.31
CA ALA A 124 7.91 -12.21 5.51
C ALA A 124 8.67 -13.32 6.25
N TYR A 125 9.35 -14.19 5.49
CA TYR A 125 10.22 -15.21 6.05
C TYR A 125 11.44 -14.59 6.76
N ASP A 126 12.09 -13.61 6.14
CA ASP A 126 13.30 -12.95 6.66
C ASP A 126 13.04 -12.24 8.00
N VAL A 127 11.88 -11.60 8.17
CA VAL A 127 11.49 -10.96 9.44
C VAL A 127 10.97 -11.96 10.48
N GLY A 128 10.90 -13.24 10.14
CA GLY A 128 10.43 -14.28 11.05
C GLY A 128 8.93 -14.30 11.26
N ALA A 129 8.10 -13.74 10.35
CA ALA A 129 6.64 -13.76 10.48
C ALA A 129 6.05 -15.19 10.50
N HIS A 130 6.81 -16.17 9.98
CA HIS A 130 6.48 -17.60 10.05
C HIS A 130 6.63 -18.20 11.46
N ARG A 131 7.39 -17.55 12.36
CA ARG A 131 7.59 -18.00 13.73
C ARG A 131 6.38 -17.55 14.55
N ARG A 132 5.47 -18.48 14.86
CA ARG A 132 4.28 -18.23 15.68
C ARG A 132 4.72 -17.59 17.00
N ILE A 133 4.32 -16.34 17.24
CA ILE A 133 4.50 -15.68 18.53
C ILE A 133 3.64 -16.47 19.53
N ARG A 134 4.29 -17.24 20.41
CA ARG A 134 3.62 -17.78 21.59
C ARG A 134 3.34 -16.60 22.50
N SER A 135 2.13 -16.07 22.45
CA SER A 135 1.63 -15.22 23.53
C SER A 135 1.69 -16.08 24.79
N HIS A 136 2.56 -15.73 25.74
CA HIS A 136 2.38 -16.18 27.11
C HIS A 136 1.09 -15.52 27.60
N ARG A 137 -0.03 -16.19 27.31
CA ARG A 137 -1.29 -15.96 27.98
C ARG A 137 -0.99 -16.29 29.44
N GLY A 138 -0.94 -15.26 30.27
CA GLY A 138 -0.69 -15.39 31.69
C GLY A 138 -1.62 -16.45 32.26
N GLU A 139 -1.02 -17.51 32.79
CA GLU A 139 -1.66 -18.37 33.76
C GLU A 139 -1.60 -17.61 35.09
N ILE A 140 -2.79 -17.30 35.58
CA ILE A 140 -3.06 -16.78 36.93
C ILE A 140 -3.06 -17.97 37.88
#